data_AF-A0A7V9EW57-F1
#
_entry.id   AF-A0A7V9EW57-F1
#
_cell.length_a   1.000
_cell.length_b   1.000
_cell.length_c   1.000
_cell.angle_alpha   90.00
_cell.angle_beta   90.00
_cell.angle_gamma   90.00
#
_symmetry.space_group_name_H-M   'P 1'
#
loop_
_entity.id
_entity.type
_entity.pdbx_description
1 polymer ?
#
loop_
_entity_poly.entity_id
_entity_poly.type
_entity_poly.pdbx_seq_one_letter_code
_entity_poly.pdbx_strand_id
1 'polypeptide(L)'
;MSTLKRLLVGKPLPSSEEGHQRLGRLVALAVFASDAISSTAYATEELLLQLVPLAGQEALEFLVPIALVVVVLLVIVISSYRQTLYAYPQGGGSYIVSRENLGKGPSLVAGASLLVDYTLTVAVSVSAGVAAITSAFPELRDRRVGMCLMFLVLLVALNLRGVKESGRLFAVPTYLYLLTLGGLLVVGLIRSYTGDL
;
A
#
# COMPACT_ATOMS: atom_id res chain seq x y z
N MET A 1 -11.54 -26.12 23.62
CA MET A 1 -11.52 -24.77 23.00
C MET A 1 -11.17 -24.90 21.52
N SER A 2 -11.95 -24.36 20.61
CA SER A 2 -13.23 -24.88 20.11
C SER A 2 -13.09 -24.90 18.58
N THR A 3 -13.63 -25.89 17.90
CA THR A 3 -13.59 -26.11 16.44
C THR A 3 -13.88 -24.84 15.62
N LEU A 4 -14.64 -23.90 16.19
CA LEU A 4 -14.90 -22.56 15.66
C LEU A 4 -13.63 -21.72 15.43
N LYS A 5 -12.67 -21.75 16.37
CA LYS A 5 -11.37 -21.05 16.24
C LYS A 5 -10.51 -21.66 15.14
N ARG A 6 -10.54 -22.99 14.97
CA ARG A 6 -9.84 -23.70 13.88
C ARG A 6 -10.48 -23.48 12.51
N LEU A 7 -11.80 -23.28 12.45
CA LEU A 7 -12.53 -22.96 11.22
C LEU A 7 -12.28 -21.50 10.78
N LEU A 8 -12.19 -20.56 11.73
CA LEU A 8 -11.96 -19.14 11.47
C LEU A 8 -10.48 -18.77 11.26
N VAL A 9 -9.57 -19.35 12.05
CA VAL A 9 -8.13 -18.98 12.10
C VAL A 9 -7.24 -20.01 11.38
N GLY A 10 -7.81 -21.11 10.88
CA GLY A 10 -7.02 -22.17 10.25
C GLY A 10 -6.16 -22.97 11.24
N LYS A 11 -5.26 -23.81 10.71
CA LYS A 11 -4.30 -24.57 11.53
C LYS A 11 -3.16 -23.64 11.93
N PRO A 12 -2.73 -23.62 13.21
CA PRO A 12 -1.56 -22.84 13.61
C PRO A 12 -0.33 -23.32 12.82
N LEU A 13 0.42 -22.39 12.24
CA LEU A 13 1.70 -22.73 11.62
C LEU A 13 2.72 -23.09 12.71
N PRO A 14 3.37 -24.25 12.62
CA PRO A 14 4.47 -24.59 13.51
C PRO A 14 5.65 -23.65 13.28
N SER A 15 6.22 -23.08 14.36
CA SER A 15 7.41 -22.21 14.32
C SER A 15 8.64 -22.87 13.67
N SER A 16 8.63 -24.19 13.46
CA SER A 16 9.65 -24.94 12.73
C SER A 16 9.64 -24.71 11.21
N GLU A 17 8.60 -24.10 10.64
CA GLU A 17 8.51 -23.80 9.19
C GLU A 17 8.84 -22.34 8.82
N GLU A 18 9.00 -21.42 9.78
CA GLU A 18 9.31 -20.00 9.52
C GLU A 18 10.64 -19.82 8.77
N GLY A 19 11.64 -20.69 9.01
CA GLY A 19 12.94 -20.62 8.34
C GLY A 19 12.94 -21.03 6.87
N HIS A 20 11.93 -21.80 6.43
CA HIS A 20 11.84 -22.36 5.07
C HIS A 20 10.96 -21.53 4.12
N GLN A 21 10.16 -20.59 4.63
CA GLN A 21 9.32 -19.69 3.82
C GLN A 21 10.02 -18.35 3.52
N ARG A 22 11.26 -18.39 3.04
CA ARG A 22 11.85 -17.19 2.42
C ARG A 22 11.13 -16.93 1.10
N LEU A 23 10.29 -15.89 1.06
CA LEU A 23 9.66 -15.42 -0.17
C LEU A 23 10.74 -15.18 -1.23
N GLY A 24 10.61 -15.83 -2.38
CA GLY A 24 11.49 -15.60 -3.52
C GLY A 24 11.48 -14.12 -3.91
N ARG A 25 12.60 -13.58 -4.39
CA ARG A 25 12.80 -12.13 -4.62
C ARG A 25 11.65 -11.45 -5.38
N LEU A 26 11.09 -12.12 -6.39
CA LEU A 26 9.97 -11.58 -7.17
C LEU A 26 8.68 -11.49 -6.37
N VAL A 27 8.36 -12.52 -5.59
CA VAL A 27 7.16 -12.54 -4.74
C VAL A 27 7.32 -11.55 -3.59
N ALA A 28 8.51 -11.49 -2.97
CA ALA A 28 8.83 -10.51 -1.95
C ALA A 28 8.69 -9.08 -2.49
N LEU A 29 9.28 -8.80 -3.67
CA LEU A 29 9.17 -7.49 -4.30
C LEU A 29 7.71 -7.11 -4.54
N ALA A 30 6.89 -8.00 -5.12
CA ALA A 30 5.48 -7.70 -5.36
C ALA A 30 4.71 -7.44 -4.06
N VAL A 31 4.91 -8.26 -3.03
CA VAL A 31 4.21 -8.12 -1.75
C VAL A 31 4.62 -6.85 -1.01
N PHE A 32 5.93 -6.52 -0.95
CA PHE A 32 6.41 -5.34 -0.24
C PHE A 32 6.25 -4.05 -1.05
N ALA A 33 6.32 -4.10 -2.39
CA ALA A 33 6.08 -2.93 -3.24
C ALA A 33 4.58 -2.61 -3.39
N SER A 34 3.69 -3.57 -3.12
CA SER A 34 2.25 -3.38 -3.29
C SER A 34 1.71 -2.16 -2.53
N ASP A 35 2.26 -1.86 -1.35
CA ASP A 35 1.84 -0.72 -0.54
C ASP A 35 2.15 0.60 -1.27
N ALA A 36 3.41 0.79 -1.66
CA ALA A 36 3.85 1.96 -2.44
C ALA A 36 3.13 2.08 -3.80
N ILE A 37 2.91 0.96 -4.49
CA ILE A 37 2.18 0.92 -5.76
C ILE A 37 0.72 1.33 -5.54
N SER A 38 0.07 0.84 -4.49
CA SER A 38 -1.33 1.18 -4.19
C SER A 38 -1.52 2.67 -3.91
N SER A 39 -0.54 3.33 -3.28
CA SER A 39 -0.57 4.77 -3.02
C SER A 39 -0.64 5.60 -4.31
N THR A 40 -0.03 5.13 -5.40
CA THR A 40 -0.10 5.83 -6.69
C THR A 40 -1.50 5.79 -7.32
N ALA A 41 -2.34 4.81 -6.96
CA ALA A 41 -3.66 4.63 -7.56
C ALA A 41 -4.68 5.67 -7.08
N TYR A 42 -4.51 6.22 -5.87
CA TYR A 42 -5.43 7.24 -5.30
C TYR A 42 -4.78 8.61 -5.10
N ALA A 43 -3.45 8.71 -5.03
CA ALA A 43 -2.78 9.97 -4.73
C ALA A 43 -3.11 11.11 -5.72
N THR A 44 -3.24 10.81 -7.02
CA THR A 44 -3.54 11.84 -8.02
C THR A 44 -4.95 12.40 -7.85
N GLU A 45 -5.94 11.55 -7.60
CA GLU A 45 -7.32 11.98 -7.37
C GLU A 45 -7.42 12.81 -6.09
N GLU A 46 -6.80 12.35 -5.00
CA GLU A 46 -6.79 13.06 -3.72
C GLU A 46 -6.09 14.43 -3.81
N LEU A 47 -5.00 14.53 -4.56
CA LEU A 47 -4.36 15.82 -4.84
C LEU A 47 -5.33 16.77 -5.53
N LEU A 48 -6.02 16.32 -6.58
CA LEU A 48 -6.98 17.16 -7.30
C LEU A 48 -8.18 17.55 -6.44
N LEU A 49 -8.71 16.63 -5.63
CA LEU A 49 -9.81 16.93 -4.72
C LEU A 49 -9.48 18.05 -3.72
N GLN A 50 -8.20 18.18 -3.33
CA GLN A 50 -7.75 19.26 -2.44
C GLN A 50 -7.34 20.54 -3.18
N LEU A 51 -6.75 20.44 -4.36
CA LEU A 51 -6.25 21.59 -5.12
C LEU A 51 -7.34 22.30 -5.93
N VAL A 52 -8.28 21.56 -6.54
CA VAL A 52 -9.34 22.14 -7.39
C VAL A 52 -10.21 23.17 -6.64
N PRO A 53 -10.61 22.97 -5.36
CA PRO A 53 -11.35 23.98 -4.62
C PRO A 53 -10.60 25.31 -4.42
N LEU A 54 -9.26 25.29 -4.47
CA LEU A 54 -8.41 26.46 -4.21
C LEU A 54 -7.92 27.14 -5.50
N ALA A 55 -7.57 26.34 -6.52
CA ALA A 55 -6.92 26.80 -7.75
C ALA A 55 -7.76 26.58 -9.02
N GLY A 56 -8.95 25.96 -8.93
CA GLY A 56 -9.79 25.69 -10.08
C GLY A 56 -9.09 24.84 -11.13
N GLN A 57 -9.12 25.27 -12.39
CA GLN A 57 -8.49 24.54 -13.51
C GLN A 57 -6.96 24.58 -13.47
N GLU A 58 -6.37 25.61 -12.85
CA GLU A 58 -4.91 25.73 -12.69
C GLU A 58 -4.33 24.62 -11.79
N ALA A 59 -5.16 23.93 -11.02
CA ALA A 59 -4.77 22.75 -10.24
C ALA A 59 -4.06 21.67 -11.08
N LEU A 60 -4.43 21.55 -12.37
CA LEU A 60 -3.83 20.58 -13.29
C LEU A 60 -2.37 20.91 -13.60
N GLU A 61 -2.00 22.20 -13.63
CA GLU A 61 -0.62 22.64 -13.90
C GLU A 61 0.33 22.27 -12.75
N PHE A 62 -0.19 22.18 -11.53
CA PHE A 62 0.58 21.80 -10.34
C PHE A 62 0.83 20.29 -10.22
N LEU A 63 0.16 19.44 -10.99
CA LEU A 63 0.32 17.98 -10.92
C LEU A 63 1.76 17.54 -11.19
N VAL A 64 2.36 18.03 -12.29
CA VAL A 64 3.72 17.63 -12.70
C VAL A 64 4.78 18.16 -11.73
N PRO A 65 4.79 19.46 -11.33
CA PRO A 65 5.71 19.97 -10.33
C PRO A 65 5.63 19.22 -8.99
N ILE A 66 4.42 18.95 -8.49
CA ILE A 66 4.24 18.22 -7.22
C ILE A 66 4.76 16.79 -7.36
N ALA A 67 4.46 16.11 -8.47
CA ALA A 67 4.96 14.76 -8.72
C ALA A 67 6.51 14.72 -8.72
N LEU A 68 7.18 15.71 -9.33
CA LEU A 68 8.63 15.81 -9.31
C LEU A 68 9.19 16.01 -7.89
N VAL A 69 8.55 16.86 -7.08
CA VAL A 69 8.93 17.05 -5.66
C VAL A 69 8.79 15.74 -4.88
N VAL A 70 7.71 14.99 -5.10
CA VAL A 70 7.50 13.68 -4.47
C VAL A 70 8.56 12.68 -4.92
N VAL A 71 8.95 12.65 -6.20
CA VAL A 71 10.04 11.79 -6.69
C VAL A 71 11.37 12.12 -6.00
N VAL A 72 11.72 13.40 -5.87
CA VAL A 72 12.92 13.82 -5.15
C VAL A 72 12.87 13.36 -3.69
N LEU A 73 11.72 13.53 -3.02
CA LEU A 73 11.52 13.08 -1.65
C LEU A 73 11.67 11.56 -1.53
N LEU A 74 11.14 10.78 -2.47
CA LEU A 74 11.31 9.33 -2.50
C LEU A 74 12.78 8.92 -2.65
N VAL A 75 13.57 9.61 -3.48
CA VAL A 75 15.02 9.35 -3.61
C VAL A 75 15.74 9.58 -2.27
N ILE A 76 15.41 10.65 -1.56
CA ILE A 76 15.96 10.95 -0.23
C ILE A 76 15.59 9.84 0.76
N VAL A 77 14.30 9.47 0.80
CA VAL A 77 13.79 8.43 1.71
C VAL A 77 14.47 7.09 1.42
N ILE A 78 14.54 6.66 0.17
CA ILE A 78 15.20 5.41 -0.23
C ILE A 78 16.67 5.41 0.20
N SER A 79 17.38 6.53 -0.02
CA SER A 79 18.78 6.66 0.37
C SER A 79 18.96 6.55 1.88
N SER A 80 18.08 7.19 2.67
CA SER A 80 18.06 7.12 4.13
C SER A 80 17.78 5.69 4.62
N TYR A 81 16.73 5.03 4.11
CA TYR A 81 16.40 3.66 4.48
C TYR A 81 17.51 2.66 4.14
N ARG A 82 18.21 2.86 3.00
CA ARG A 82 19.38 2.04 2.67
C ARG A 82 20.47 2.16 3.72
N GLN A 83 20.79 3.39 4.17
CA GLN A 83 21.78 3.61 5.22
C GLN A 83 21.36 2.93 6.53
N THR A 84 20.10 3.08 6.93
CA THR A 84 19.56 2.43 8.13
C THR A 84 19.66 0.90 8.03
N LEU A 85 19.32 0.30 6.88
CA LEU A 85 19.41 -1.15 6.67
C LEU A 85 20.85 -1.67 6.78
N TYR A 86 21.85 -0.91 6.32
CA TYR A 86 23.26 -1.28 6.50
C TYR A 86 23.73 -1.16 7.95
N ALA A 87 23.26 -0.14 8.68
CA ALA A 87 23.59 0.06 10.10
C ALA A 87 22.87 -0.94 11.03
N TYR A 88 21.70 -1.43 10.62
CA TYR A 88 20.83 -2.33 11.38
C TYR A 88 20.57 -3.66 10.63
N PRO A 89 21.60 -4.50 10.39
CA PRO A 89 21.48 -5.70 9.56
C PRO A 89 20.62 -6.81 10.18
N GLN A 90 20.43 -6.81 11.51
CA GLN A 90 19.49 -7.71 12.18
C GLN A 90 18.03 -7.27 12.06
N GLY A 91 17.78 -6.14 11.39
CA GLY A 91 16.48 -5.50 11.33
C GLY A 91 16.25 -4.60 12.54
N GLY A 92 15.70 -3.42 12.29
CA GLY A 92 15.36 -2.46 13.31
C GLY A 92 14.34 -1.49 12.72
N GLY A 93 13.06 -1.71 13.00
CA GLY A 93 12.02 -0.76 12.60
C GLY A 93 12.23 0.60 13.27
N SER A 94 11.47 1.61 12.86
CA SER A 94 11.61 2.99 13.36
C SER A 94 11.60 3.10 14.89
N TYR A 95 10.90 2.20 15.57
CA TYR A 95 10.94 2.06 17.04
C TYR A 95 12.33 1.73 17.59
N ILE A 96 12.99 0.69 17.07
CA ILE A 96 14.29 0.21 17.58
C ILE A 96 15.37 1.26 17.31
N VAL A 97 15.41 1.79 16.09
CA VAL A 97 16.34 2.85 15.70
C VAL A 97 16.15 4.08 16.60
N SER A 98 14.90 4.50 16.83
CA SER A 98 14.62 5.64 17.72
C SER A 98 14.95 5.33 19.19
N ARG A 99 14.77 4.09 19.64
CA ARG A 99 15.05 3.69 21.03
C ARG A 99 16.54 3.76 21.35
N GLU A 100 17.37 3.27 20.45
CA GLU A 100 18.82 3.24 20.66
C GLU A 100 19.46 4.61 20.51
N ASN A 101 18.94 5.47 19.63
CA ASN A 101 19.55 6.77 19.33
C ASN A 101 18.96 7.94 20.11
N LEU A 102 17.67 7.89 20.45
CA LEU A 102 16.92 9.02 21.04
C LEU A 102 16.30 8.70 22.41
N GLY A 103 16.37 7.44 22.84
CA GLY A 103 15.85 6.99 24.12
C GLY A 103 14.35 6.66 24.13
N LYS A 104 13.81 6.47 25.34
CA LYS A 104 12.48 5.89 25.54
C LYS A 104 11.34 6.76 25.03
N GLY A 105 11.31 8.06 25.35
CA GLY A 105 10.22 8.95 24.98
C GLY A 105 9.96 8.99 23.47
N PRO A 106 10.96 9.41 22.66
CA PRO A 106 10.84 9.46 21.20
C PRO A 106 10.53 8.08 20.57
N SER A 107 11.09 7.00 21.10
CA SER A 107 10.78 5.65 20.60
C SER A 107 9.31 5.26 20.77
N LEU A 108 8.67 5.66 21.88
CA LEU A 108 7.25 5.38 22.09
C LEU A 108 6.36 6.16 21.12
N VAL A 109 6.74 7.40 20.80
CA VAL A 109 6.07 8.18 19.75
C VAL A 109 6.20 7.47 18.41
N ALA A 110 7.41 7.03 18.04
CA ALA A 110 7.62 6.27 16.80
C ALA A 110 6.76 4.99 16.75
N GLY A 111 6.68 4.25 17.86
CA GLY A 111 5.84 3.06 17.96
C GLY A 111 4.34 3.37 17.84
N ALA A 112 3.86 4.41 18.53
CA ALA A 112 2.47 4.83 18.44
C ALA A 112 2.09 5.30 17.03
N SER A 113 2.96 6.08 16.38
CA SER A 113 2.76 6.52 15.00
C SER A 113 2.68 5.35 14.04
N LEU A 114 3.50 4.30 14.19
CA LEU A 114 3.42 3.10 13.35
C LEU A 114 2.10 2.35 13.49
N LEU A 115 1.53 2.28 14.70
CA LEU A 115 0.23 1.64 14.91
C LEU A 115 -0.91 2.42 14.24
N VAL A 116 -0.84 3.76 14.33
CA VAL A 116 -1.80 4.64 13.65
C VAL A 116 -1.64 4.51 12.13
N ASP A 117 -0.41 4.54 11.63
CA ASP A 117 -0.07 4.38 10.21
C ASP A 117 -0.66 3.08 9.66
N TYR A 118 -0.39 1.93 10.28
CA TYR A 118 -0.95 0.65 9.83
C TYR A 118 -2.49 0.62 9.85
N THR A 119 -3.12 1.28 10.81
CA THR A 119 -4.58 1.35 10.88
C THR A 119 -5.14 2.20 9.73
N LEU A 120 -4.54 3.37 9.50
CA LEU A 120 -4.94 4.29 8.45
C LEU A 120 -4.67 3.71 7.06
N THR A 121 -3.55 3.05 6.83
CA THR A 121 -3.23 2.44 5.53
C THR A 121 -4.28 1.43 5.10
N VAL A 122 -4.75 0.58 6.01
CA VAL A 122 -5.84 -0.36 5.70
C VAL A 122 -7.15 0.38 5.42
N ALA A 123 -7.49 1.39 6.23
CA ALA A 123 -8.72 2.16 6.06
C ALA A 123 -8.76 2.92 4.73
N VAL A 124 -7.67 3.60 4.38
CA VAL A 124 -7.52 4.36 3.13
C VAL A 124 -7.52 3.42 1.93
N SER A 125 -6.74 2.34 1.97
CA SER A 125 -6.64 1.39 0.86
C SER A 125 -7.99 0.73 0.52
N VAL A 126 -8.75 0.32 1.55
CA VAL A 126 -10.09 -0.27 1.33
C VAL A 126 -11.06 0.78 0.80
N SER A 127 -11.01 2.00 1.32
CA SER A 127 -11.90 3.08 0.88
C SER A 127 -11.62 3.49 -0.56
N ALA A 128 -10.34 3.65 -0.94
CA ALA A 128 -9.92 3.95 -2.31
C ALA A 128 -10.27 2.81 -3.28
N GLY A 129 -10.08 1.55 -2.86
CA GLY A 129 -10.47 0.39 -3.66
C GLY A 129 -11.98 0.34 -3.93
N VAL A 130 -12.80 0.63 -2.92
CA VAL A 130 -14.27 0.72 -3.10
C VAL A 130 -14.65 1.93 -3.95
N ALA A 131 -13.95 3.07 -3.80
CA ALA A 131 -14.16 4.24 -4.64
C ALA A 131 -13.96 3.88 -6.12
N ALA A 132 -12.86 3.21 -6.47
CA ALA A 132 -12.58 2.74 -7.83
C ALA A 132 -13.70 1.83 -8.38
N ILE A 133 -14.24 0.92 -7.56
CA ILE A 133 -15.39 0.07 -7.94
C ILE A 133 -16.65 0.92 -8.20
N THR A 134 -16.96 1.85 -7.31
CA THR A 134 -18.14 2.73 -7.45
C THR A 134 -18.01 3.76 -8.58
N SER A 135 -16.79 4.06 -9.02
CA SER A 135 -16.54 4.86 -10.21
C SER A 135 -16.89 4.09 -11.48
N ALA A 136 -16.62 2.78 -11.53
CA ALA A 136 -17.04 1.89 -12.63
C ALA A 136 -18.53 1.53 -12.58
N PHE A 137 -19.11 1.38 -11.38
CA PHE A 137 -20.51 1.01 -11.17
C PHE A 137 -21.22 2.03 -10.24
N PRO A 138 -21.73 3.16 -10.78
CA PRO A 138 -22.28 4.25 -9.98
C PRO A 138 -23.48 3.88 -9.10
N GLU A 139 -24.25 2.87 -9.49
CA GLU A 139 -25.41 2.35 -8.74
C GLU A 139 -25.01 1.82 -7.35
N LEU A 140 -23.75 1.43 -7.15
CA LEU A 140 -23.25 0.91 -5.88
C LEU A 140 -22.87 2.00 -4.87
N ARG A 141 -22.90 3.30 -5.25
CA ARG A 141 -22.45 4.41 -4.39
C ARG A 141 -23.13 4.48 -3.03
N ASP A 142 -24.45 4.22 -2.97
CA ASP A 142 -25.19 4.24 -1.69
C ASP A 142 -24.72 3.15 -0.72
N ARG A 143 -24.09 2.08 -1.25
CA ARG A 143 -23.64 0.91 -0.49
C ARG A 143 -22.14 0.94 -0.18
N ARG A 144 -21.45 2.05 -0.47
CA ARG A 144 -19.99 2.20 -0.30
C ARG A 144 -19.48 1.79 1.07
N VAL A 145 -20.13 2.26 2.15
CA VAL A 145 -19.72 1.94 3.52
C VAL A 145 -19.90 0.44 3.81
N GLY A 146 -21.00 -0.15 3.36
CA GLY A 146 -21.25 -1.59 3.50
C GLY A 146 -20.20 -2.43 2.77
N MET A 147 -19.80 -2.01 1.56
CA MET A 147 -18.73 -2.67 0.80
C MET A 147 -17.37 -2.54 1.50
N CYS A 148 -17.02 -1.36 2.03
CA CYS A 148 -15.78 -1.18 2.79
C CYS A 148 -15.72 -2.14 3.99
N LEU A 149 -16.79 -2.20 4.78
CA LEU A 149 -16.87 -3.07 5.95
C LEU A 149 -16.80 -4.55 5.55
N MET A 150 -17.49 -4.94 4.47
CA MET A 150 -17.43 -6.29 3.91
C MET A 150 -16.00 -6.67 3.51
N PHE A 151 -15.31 -5.82 2.73
CA PHE A 151 -13.92 -6.09 2.34
C PHE A 151 -12.97 -6.12 3.53
N LEU A 152 -13.17 -5.26 4.54
CA LEU A 152 -12.38 -5.28 5.77
C LEU A 152 -12.56 -6.61 6.53
N VAL A 153 -13.80 -7.10 6.68
CA VAL A 153 -14.06 -8.42 7.28
C VAL A 153 -13.42 -9.55 6.47
N LEU A 154 -13.51 -9.50 5.13
CA LEU A 154 -12.87 -10.48 4.26
C LEU A 154 -11.34 -10.45 4.42
N LEU A 155 -10.72 -9.28 4.43
CA LEU A 155 -9.28 -9.13 4.66
C LEU A 155 -8.88 -9.67 6.03
N VAL A 156 -9.64 -9.39 7.08
CA VAL A 156 -9.40 -9.96 8.41
C VAL A 156 -9.49 -11.48 8.36
N ALA A 157 -10.51 -12.05 7.73
CA ALA A 157 -10.66 -13.50 7.59
C ALA A 157 -9.51 -14.15 6.80
N LEU A 158 -9.05 -13.51 5.71
CA LEU A 158 -7.93 -13.99 4.91
C LEU A 158 -6.60 -13.91 5.68
N ASN A 159 -6.36 -12.83 6.42
CA ASN A 159 -5.17 -12.69 7.26
C ASN A 159 -5.17 -13.71 8.40
N LEU A 160 -6.31 -13.92 9.07
CA LEU A 160 -6.44 -14.94 10.12
C LEU A 160 -6.22 -16.35 9.58
N ARG A 161 -6.53 -16.63 8.31
CA ARG A 161 -6.30 -17.92 7.66
C ARG A 161 -4.87 -18.14 7.16
N GLY A 162 -3.97 -17.16 7.32
CA GLY A 162 -2.58 -17.27 6.86
C GLY A 162 -2.41 -17.17 5.33
N VAL A 163 -3.42 -16.67 4.60
CA VAL A 163 -3.34 -16.59 3.12
C VAL A 163 -2.17 -15.69 2.66
N LYS A 164 -1.76 -14.73 3.50
CA LYS A 164 -0.64 -13.82 3.24
C LYS A 164 0.72 -14.54 3.15
N GLU A 165 0.90 -15.65 3.86
CA GLU A 165 2.13 -16.46 3.81
C GLU A 165 2.31 -17.19 2.47
N SER A 166 1.22 -17.43 1.73
CA SER A 166 1.32 -18.05 0.42
C SER A 166 1.95 -17.14 -0.65
N GLY A 167 2.04 -15.81 -0.42
CA GLY A 167 2.74 -14.78 -1.22
C GLY A 167 2.36 -14.64 -2.70
N ARG A 168 2.33 -15.75 -3.42
CA ARG A 168 2.04 -15.93 -4.85
C ARG A 168 0.66 -15.43 -5.25
N LEU A 169 -0.36 -15.58 -4.38
CA LEU A 169 -1.70 -15.07 -4.66
C LEU A 169 -1.74 -13.53 -4.71
N PHE A 170 -0.89 -12.87 -3.91
CA PHE A 170 -0.79 -11.41 -3.88
C PHE A 170 0.12 -10.84 -4.98
N ALA A 171 1.07 -11.62 -5.48
CA ALA A 171 1.96 -11.15 -6.55
C ALA A 171 1.25 -10.96 -7.90
N VAL A 172 0.26 -11.81 -8.21
CA VAL A 172 -0.43 -11.78 -9.51
C VAL A 172 -1.18 -10.44 -9.75
N PRO A 173 -2.03 -9.95 -8.82
CA PRO A 173 -2.68 -8.65 -8.98
C PRO A 173 -1.68 -7.49 -9.11
N THR A 174 -0.59 -7.50 -8.35
CA THR A 174 0.42 -6.43 -8.39
C THR A 174 1.09 -6.34 -9.76
N TYR A 175 1.51 -7.48 -10.32
CA TYR A 175 2.13 -7.48 -11.65
C TYR A 175 1.13 -7.16 -12.76
N LEU A 176 -0.12 -7.63 -12.64
CA LEU A 176 -1.18 -7.26 -13.57
C LEU A 176 -1.43 -5.75 -13.56
N TYR A 177 -1.49 -5.13 -12.37
CA TYR A 177 -1.62 -3.69 -12.23
C TYR A 177 -0.44 -2.96 -12.89
N LEU A 178 0.80 -3.37 -12.64
CA LEU A 178 1.98 -2.76 -13.27
C LEU A 178 1.96 -2.85 -14.80
N LEU A 179 1.58 -4.01 -15.34
CA LEU A 179 1.50 -4.21 -16.79
C LEU A 179 0.37 -3.40 -17.43
N THR A 180 -0.80 -3.35 -16.80
CA THR A 180 -1.95 -2.60 -17.32
C THR A 180 -1.73 -1.09 -17.23
N LEU A 181 -1.23 -0.58 -16.10
CA LEU A 181 -0.87 0.82 -15.92
C LEU A 181 0.26 1.22 -16.88
N GLY A 182 1.30 0.40 -16.99
CA GLY A 182 2.40 0.63 -17.93
C GLY A 182 1.92 0.65 -19.38
N GLY A 183 1.04 -0.28 -19.77
CA GLY A 183 0.40 -0.30 -21.08
C GLY A 183 -0.44 0.95 -21.35
N LEU A 184 -1.23 1.39 -20.37
CA LEU A 184 -2.02 2.62 -20.45
C LEU A 184 -1.13 3.84 -20.70
N LEU A 185 -0.02 3.96 -19.98
CA LEU A 185 0.94 5.06 -20.16
C LEU A 185 1.59 5.03 -21.54
N VAL A 186 2.06 3.86 -22.00
CA VAL A 186 2.68 3.71 -23.33
C VAL A 186 1.69 4.07 -24.43
N VAL A 187 0.46 3.53 -24.39
CA VAL A 187 -0.57 3.84 -25.39
C VAL A 187 -0.96 5.33 -25.33
N GLY A 188 -1.09 5.90 -24.13
CA GLY A 188 -1.39 7.31 -23.94
C GLY A 188 -0.31 8.23 -24.54
N LEU A 189 0.97 7.91 -24.32
CA LEU A 189 2.10 8.64 -24.91
C LEU A 189 2.14 8.51 -26.43
N ILE A 190 1.89 7.32 -26.98
CA ILE A 190 1.82 7.12 -28.43
C ILE A 190 0.69 7.96 -29.03
N ARG A 191 -0.53 7.90 -28.46
CA ARG A 191 -1.67 8.70 -28.94
C ARG A 191 -1.44 10.20 -28.83
N SER A 192 -0.81 10.65 -27.74
CA SER A 192 -0.43 12.05 -27.57
C SER A 192 0.57 12.49 -28.64
N TYR A 193 1.50 11.62 -29.03
CA TYR A 193 2.46 11.92 -30.10
C TYR A 193 1.84 11.84 -31.50
N THR A 194 0.89 10.93 -31.76
CA THR A 194 0.18 10.82 -33.04
C THR A 194 -0.92 11.86 -33.22
N GLY A 195 -1.29 12.58 -32.16
CA GLY A 195 -2.33 13.62 -32.18
C GLY A 195 -3.76 13.09 -32.02
N ASP A 196 -3.92 11.86 -31.55
CA ASP A 196 -5.23 11.20 -31.33
C ASP A 196 -5.76 11.38 -29.89
N LEU A 197 -5.27 12.39 -29.15
CA LEU A 197 -5.61 12.65 -27.75
C LEU A 197 -6.07 14.09 -27.52
#